data_AF-A0A2E6X683-F1
#
_entry.id   AF-A0A2E6X683-F1
#
_cell.length_a   1.000
_cell.length_b   1.000
_cell.length_c   1.000
_cell.angle_alpha   90.00
_cell.angle_beta   90.00
_cell.angle_gamma   90.00
#
_symmetry.space_group_name_H-M   'P 1'
#
loop_
_entity.id
_entity.type
_entity.pdbx_description
1 polymer ?
#
loop_
_entity_poly.entity_id
_entity_poly.type
_entity_poly.pdbx_seq_one_letter_code
_entity_poly.pdbx_strand_id
1 'polypeptide(L)'
;MNSGSAYRVLIYKNLVTSLDSVDSEKIDQIATENLEAAKEIAKNYREKSTIDGEYFFPSIHSAKDFALLALDFVKKLTEKSEINLNAHNFYAKPNWYNPSVGKR
;
A
#
# COMPACT_ATOMS: atom_id res chain seq x y z
N MET A 1 20.68 21.65 21.65
CA MET A 1 19.33 21.18 21.32
C MET A 1 19.48 20.34 20.07
N ASN A 2 19.40 19.01 20.18
CA ASN A 2 19.43 18.14 19.01
C ASN A 2 18.06 18.25 18.34
N SER A 3 17.96 19.04 17.27
CA SER A 3 16.80 19.03 16.40
C SER A 3 16.61 17.60 15.92
N GLY A 4 15.55 16.93 16.38
CA GLY A 4 15.27 15.56 15.99
C GLY A 4 15.01 15.53 14.48
N SER A 5 15.78 14.72 13.75
CA SER A 5 15.49 14.48 12.34
C SER A 5 14.58 13.28 12.24
N ALA A 6 13.40 13.44 11.66
CA ALA A 6 12.55 12.34 11.24
C ALA A 6 12.70 12.10 9.74
N TYR A 7 12.14 11.00 9.25
CA TYR A 7 12.19 10.62 7.85
C TYR A 7 10.78 10.37 7.35
N ARG A 8 10.41 10.99 6.24
CA ARG A 8 9.11 10.83 5.60
C ARG A 8 9.25 9.94 4.37
N VAL A 9 8.41 8.93 4.27
CA VAL A 9 8.16 8.18 3.04
C VAL A 9 6.84 8.65 2.45
N LEU A 10 6.89 9.24 1.26
CA LEU A 10 5.70 9.64 0.51
C LEU A 10 5.31 8.56 -0.48
N ILE A 11 4.06 8.11 -0.41
CA ILE A 11 3.47 7.18 -1.36
C ILE A 11 2.35 7.90 -2.12
N TYR A 12 2.47 7.91 -3.44
CA TYR A 12 1.48 8.50 -4.34
C TYR A 12 1.22 7.55 -5.51
N LYS A 13 -0.06 7.31 -5.81
CA LYS A 13 -0.50 6.34 -6.82
C LYS A 13 0.11 4.94 -6.64
N ASN A 14 0.15 4.48 -5.39
CA ASN A 14 0.75 3.22 -4.96
C ASN A 14 2.25 3.09 -5.26
N LEU A 15 2.95 4.20 -5.47
CA LEU A 15 4.39 4.21 -5.71
C LEU A 15 5.07 5.04 -4.62
N VAL A 16 6.18 4.54 -4.10
CA VAL A 16 7.06 5.36 -3.25
C VAL A 16 7.69 6.44 -4.13
N THR A 17 7.36 7.71 -3.88
CA THR A 17 7.82 8.84 -4.70
C THR A 17 8.95 9.63 -4.06
N SER A 18 9.02 9.69 -2.73
CA SER A 18 10.12 10.34 -2.03
C SER A 18 10.43 9.71 -0.68
N LEU A 19 11.68 9.89 -0.26
CA LEU A 19 12.18 9.60 1.07
C LEU A 19 13.02 10.79 1.53
N ASP A 20 12.44 11.62 2.38
CA ASP A 20 13.01 12.92 2.75
C ASP A 20 13.30 12.97 4.25
N SER A 21 14.36 13.68 4.66
CA SER A 21 14.52 14.06 6.06
C SER A 21 13.66 15.28 6.36
N VAL A 22 12.93 15.22 7.46
CA VAL A 22 11.96 16.22 7.90
C VAL A 22 12.21 16.59 9.36
N ASP A 23 11.88 17.84 9.70
CA ASP A 23 12.04 18.36 11.04
C ASP A 23 11.01 17.71 11.97
N SER A 24 11.49 17.04 13.03
CA SER A 24 10.60 16.32 13.95
C SER A 24 9.63 17.23 14.70
N GLU A 25 10.00 18.50 14.89
CA GLU A 25 9.19 19.46 15.64
C GLU A 25 7.93 19.89 14.89
N LYS A 26 7.86 19.61 13.58
CA LYS A 26 6.72 19.94 12.71
C LYS A 26 5.79 18.75 12.45
N ILE A 27 6.01 17.62 13.13
CA ILE A 27 5.27 16.39 12.87
C ILE A 27 4.50 16.02 14.14
N ASP A 28 3.19 16.18 14.10
CA ASP A 28 2.29 15.87 15.22
C ASP A 28 2.25 14.37 15.57
N GLN A 29 2.69 13.49 14.66
CA GLN A 29 2.73 12.04 14.85
C GLN A 29 4.03 11.41 14.30
N ILE A 30 5.06 11.34 15.13
CA ILE A 30 6.26 10.51 14.87
C ILE A 30 6.18 9.28 15.76
N ALA A 31 5.45 8.26 15.32
CA ALA A 31 5.44 6.99 16.04
C ALA A 31 4.94 5.84 15.16
N THR A 32 5.37 5.78 13.91
CA THR A 32 5.12 4.58 13.11
C THR A 32 6.32 3.65 13.24
N GLU A 33 6.22 2.70 14.17
CA GLU A 33 6.95 1.43 14.00
C GLU A 33 6.52 0.80 12.67
N ASN A 34 7.41 0.04 12.02
CA ASN A 34 7.11 -0.58 10.72
C ASN A 34 5.80 -1.39 10.74
N LEU A 35 5.43 -1.96 11.89
CA LEU A 35 4.17 -2.68 12.08
C LEU A 35 2.95 -1.77 12.01
N GLU A 36 2.99 -0.60 12.64
CA GLU A 36 1.89 0.38 12.60
C GLU A 36 1.74 0.95 11.19
N ALA A 37 2.85 1.21 10.51
CA ALA A 37 2.82 1.67 9.12
C ALA A 37 2.23 0.60 8.19
N ALA A 38 2.54 -0.67 8.43
CA ALA A 38 1.95 -1.79 7.69
C ALA A 38 0.44 -1.95 7.98
N LYS A 39 -0.01 -1.75 9.21
CA LYS A 39 -1.45 -1.74 9.56
C LYS A 39 -2.17 -0.59 8.86
N GLU A 40 -1.55 0.58 8.80
CA GLU A 40 -2.12 1.74 8.12
C GLU A 40 -2.22 1.53 6.61
N ILE A 41 -1.19 0.96 5.97
CA ILE A 41 -1.25 0.50 4.57
C ILE A 41 -2.43 -0.45 4.36
N ALA A 42 -2.55 -1.49 5.19
CA ALA A 42 -3.61 -2.49 5.04
C ALA A 42 -5.01 -1.87 5.22
N LYS A 43 -5.14 -0.92 6.15
CA LYS A 43 -6.36 -0.14 6.36
C LYS A 43 -6.68 0.73 5.14
N ASN A 44 -5.72 1.54 4.67
CA ASN A 44 -5.88 2.41 3.51
C ASN A 44 -6.26 1.60 2.27
N TYR A 45 -5.63 0.45 2.05
CA TYR A 45 -5.97 -0.43 0.94
C TYR A 45 -7.39 -1.00 1.07
N ARG A 46 -7.81 -1.42 2.27
CA ARG A 46 -9.18 -1.91 2.50
C ARG A 46 -10.23 -0.82 2.27
N GLU A 47 -9.95 0.41 2.69
CA GLU A 47 -10.92 1.52 2.67
C GLU A 47 -10.96 2.26 1.32
N LYS A 48 -9.80 2.47 0.70
CA LYS A 48 -9.63 3.33 -0.48
C LYS A 48 -9.10 2.59 -1.71
N SER A 49 -8.74 1.31 -1.58
CA SER A 49 -8.03 0.54 -2.62
C SER A 49 -6.68 1.15 -3.02
N THR A 50 -6.07 1.96 -2.15
CA THR A 50 -4.77 2.61 -2.36
C THR A 50 -3.94 2.57 -1.09
N ILE A 51 -2.62 2.61 -1.23
CA ILE A 51 -1.67 2.73 -0.12
C ILE A 51 -1.06 4.13 0.00
N ASP A 52 -1.68 5.10 -0.67
CA ASP A 52 -1.23 6.50 -0.72
C ASP A 52 -1.27 7.14 0.67
N GLY A 53 -0.24 7.93 0.96
CA GLY A 53 -0.08 8.59 2.27
C GLY A 53 1.34 9.08 2.53
N GLU A 54 1.48 9.80 3.65
CA GLU A 54 2.76 10.21 4.22
C GLU A 54 3.02 9.39 5.47
N TYR A 55 4.15 8.68 5.49
CA TYR A 55 4.53 7.80 6.60
C TYR A 55 5.82 8.30 7.24
N PHE A 56 5.80 8.53 8.55
CA PHE A 56 6.90 9.16 9.28
C PHE A 56 7.63 8.16 10.16
N PHE A 57 8.96 8.18 10.09
CA PHE A 57 9.83 7.25 10.81
C PHE A 57 10.90 8.01 11.60
N PRO A 58 11.29 7.51 12.78
CA PRO A 58 12.36 8.10 13.57
C PRO A 58 13.77 7.80 13.00
N SER A 59 13.89 6.82 12.09
CA SER A 59 15.16 6.37 11.52
C SER A 59 15.07 6.18 10.01
N ILE A 60 16.15 6.54 9.31
CA ILE A 60 16.28 6.32 7.86
C ILE A 60 16.23 4.84 7.49
N HIS A 61 16.71 3.96 8.38
CA HIS A 61 16.70 2.52 8.14
C HIS A 61 15.26 2.01 8.10
N SER A 62 14.45 2.36 9.09
CA SER A 62 13.03 2.02 9.14
C SER A 62 12.26 2.57 7.94
N ALA A 63 12.53 3.83 7.54
CA ALA A 63 11.93 4.43 6.35
C ALA A 63 12.29 3.67 5.06
N LYS A 64 13.55 3.25 4.90
CA LYS A 64 14.00 2.46 3.74
C LYS A 64 13.38 1.07 3.72
N ASP A 65 13.37 0.38 4.87
CA ASP A 65 12.76 -0.95 4.99
C ASP A 65 11.27 -0.88 4.63
N PHE A 66 10.56 0.12 5.16
CA PHE A 66 9.16 0.34 4.83
C PHE A 66 8.94 0.66 3.35
N ALA A 67 9.76 1.53 2.75
CA ALA A 67 9.67 1.84 1.32
C ALA A 67 9.82 0.58 0.46
N LEU A 68 10.76 -0.31 0.80
CA LEU A 68 10.93 -1.59 0.11
C LEU A 68 9.71 -2.51 0.29
N LEU A 69 9.17 -2.60 1.51
CA LEU A 69 7.97 -3.39 1.80
C LEU A 69 6.75 -2.89 1.03
N ALA A 70 6.57 -1.57 0.91
CA ALA A 70 5.50 -0.97 0.14
C ALA A 70 5.60 -1.32 -1.35
N LEU A 71 6.80 -1.25 -1.92
CA LEU A 71 7.04 -1.64 -3.33
C LEU A 71 6.79 -3.14 -3.56
N ASP A 72 7.28 -4.00 -2.66
CA ASP A 72 7.05 -5.46 -2.74
C ASP A 72 5.57 -5.82 -2.62
N PHE A 73 4.84 -5.14 -1.72
CA PHE A 73 3.39 -5.30 -1.58
C PHE A 73 2.66 -5.00 -2.89
N VAL A 74 2.96 -3.86 -3.52
CA VAL A 74 2.33 -3.44 -4.78
C VAL A 74 2.71 -4.39 -5.93
N LYS A 75 3.96 -4.85 -5.97
CA LYS A 75 4.40 -5.86 -6.93
C LYS A 75 3.59 -7.15 -6.80
N LYS A 76 3.48 -7.70 -5.59
CA LYS A 76 2.70 -8.93 -5.32
C LYS A 76 1.22 -8.76 -5.64
N LEU A 77 0.64 -7.59 -5.38
CA LEU A 77 -0.73 -7.28 -5.78
C LEU A 77 -0.90 -7.28 -7.30
N THR A 78 0.08 -6.73 -8.01
CA THR A 78 0.08 -6.68 -9.48
C THR A 78 0.20 -8.10 -10.06
N GLU A 79 1.13 -8.91 -9.57
CA GLU A 79 1.30 -10.32 -9.96
C GLU A 79 0.03 -11.14 -9.73
N LYS A 80 -0.62 -10.99 -8.57
CA LYS A 80 -1.89 -11.65 -8.28
C LYS A 80 -2.99 -11.20 -9.24
N SER A 81 -3.04 -9.91 -9.57
CA SER A 81 -4.01 -9.36 -10.51
C SER A 81 -3.78 -9.90 -11.91
N GLU A 82 -2.53 -9.99 -12.36
CA GLU A 82 -2.16 -10.59 -13.65
C GLU A 82 -2.56 -12.07 -13.72
N ILE A 83 -2.28 -12.86 -12.68
CA ILE A 83 -2.70 -14.27 -12.60
C ILE A 83 -4.22 -14.38 -12.71
N ASN A 84 -4.97 -13.54 -11.99
CA ASN A 84 -6.43 -13.54 -12.05
C ASN A 84 -6.97 -13.14 -13.42
N LEU A 85 -6.32 -12.16 -14.08
CA LEU A 85 -6.67 -11.75 -15.45
C LEU A 85 -6.40 -12.88 -16.44
N ASN A 86 -5.23 -13.53 -16.36
CA ASN A 86 -4.89 -14.65 -17.24
C ASN A 86 -5.78 -15.89 -17.00
N ALA A 87 -6.21 -16.11 -15.76
CA ALA A 87 -7.20 -17.14 -15.42
C ALA A 87 -8.63 -16.76 -15.89
N HIS A 88 -8.90 -15.46 -16.03
CA HIS A 88 -10.14 -14.98 -16.63
C HIS A 88 -10.15 -15.32 -18.11
N ASN A 89 -11.01 -16.27 -18.48
CA ASN A 89 -11.14 -16.68 -19.87
C ASN A 89 -11.93 -15.61 -20.65
N PHE A 90 -11.27 -14.49 -20.99
CA PHE A 90 -11.86 -13.35 -21.71
C PHE A 90 -12.51 -13.74 -23.04
N TYR A 91 -12.14 -14.89 -23.59
CA TYR A 91 -12.65 -15.45 -24.84
C TYR A 91 -13.66 -16.59 -24.64
N ALA A 92 -13.99 -16.94 -23.40
CA ALA A 92 -15.08 -17.87 -23.14
C ALA A 92 -16.39 -17.25 -23.64
N LYS A 93 -17.15 -18.00 -24.46
CA LYS A 93 -18.51 -17.59 -24.82
C LYS A 93 -19.28 -17.34 -23.53
N PRO A 94 -19.96 -16.19 -23.36
CA PRO A 94 -20.77 -15.95 -22.18
C PRO A 94 -21.77 -17.09 -22.05
N ASN A 95 -21.71 -17.83 -20.94
CA ASN A 95 -22.82 -18.69 -20.58
C ASN A 95 -23.88 -17.74 -20.01
N TRP A 96 -25.03 -17.65 -20.66
CA TRP A 96 -26.18 -16.88 -20.17
C TRP A 96 -26.95 -17.69 -19.11
N TYR A 97 -26.26 -18.63 -18.44
CA TYR A 97 -26.89 -19.48 -17.46
C TYR A 97 -27.16 -18.67 -16.21
N ASN A 98 -28.43 -18.33 -16.01
CA ASN A 98 -28.90 -17.69 -14.80
C ASN A 98 -29.37 -18.78 -13.81
N PRO A 99 -28.57 -19.14 -12.79
CA PRO A 99 -28.93 -20.19 -11.82
C PRO A 99 -30.21 -19.88 -11.03
N SER A 100 -30.68 -18.63 -11.07
CA SER A 100 -31.92 -18.17 -10.43
C SER A 100 -33.19 -18.65 -11.15
N VAL A 101 -33.10 -19.12 -12.41
CA VAL A 101 -34.27 -19.47 -13.23
C VAL A 101 -34.67 -20.95 -13.08
N GLY A 102 -33.84 -21.76 -12.39
CA GLY A 102 -33.95 -23.22 -12.35
C GLY A 102 -34.64 -23.83 -11.13
N LYS A 103 -35.24 -23.05 -10.22
CA LYS A 103 -36.04 -23.61 -9.11
C LYS A 103 -37.51 -23.25 -9.29
N ARG A 104 -38.25 -24.13 -9.95
CA ARG A 104 -39.70 -24.25 -9.83
C ARG A 104 -40.03 -25.24 -8.71
#